data_AF-A0A976NXX9-F1
#
_entry.id   AF-A0A976NXX9-F1
#
_cell.length_a   1.000
_cell.length_b   1.000
_cell.length_c   1.000
_cell.angle_alpha   90.00
_cell.angle_beta   90.00
_cell.angle_gamma   90.00
#
_symmetry.space_group_name_H-M   'P 1'
#
loop_
_entity.id
_entity.type
_entity.pdbx_description
1 polymer ?
#
loop_
_entity_poly.entity_id
_entity_poly.type
_entity_poly.pdbx_seq_one_letter_code
_entity_poly.pdbx_strand_id
1 'polypeptide(L)'
;MAKQVLNYHDVQLYESDVALFEGQKWLNDNAINFYLQYITQTIAPSDVLLIDPAVVSCLLYQCEDEEDFKELAAGLCLKSKRICLIPVSDNDRLGGESSHWSLLLYCDENFKHFDSISGCNKNSARRIARSFMRLLKIIGRYDGVENNFQVKEVLDAPQQQNSYDCGMYVILLAEFLTRQYAGEMEKMSMEIFLTPEKVTGMRLRISKLLKKLQE
;
A
#
# COMPACT_ATOMS: atom_id res chain seq x y z
N MET A 1 -27.71 8.85 5.28
CA MET A 1 -26.53 9.13 6.13
C MET A 1 -25.57 7.97 5.95
N ALA A 2 -24.27 8.23 5.80
CA ALA A 2 -23.28 7.16 5.73
C ALA A 2 -23.27 6.40 7.06
N LYS A 3 -23.46 5.07 7.02
CA LYS A 3 -23.49 4.23 8.21
C LYS A 3 -22.08 3.70 8.45
N GLN A 4 -21.45 4.13 9.54
CA GLN A 4 -20.21 3.53 10.00
C GLN A 4 -20.50 2.08 10.43
N VAL A 5 -19.67 1.14 9.98
CA VAL A 5 -19.87 -0.29 10.20
C VAL A 5 -18.72 -0.96 10.92
N LEU A 6 -17.50 -0.43 10.85
CA LEU A 6 -16.36 -0.98 11.59
C LEU A 6 -15.42 0.15 12.00
N ASN A 7 -14.89 0.04 13.21
CA ASN A 7 -13.72 0.79 13.65
C ASN A 7 -12.62 -0.24 13.97
N TYR A 8 -11.58 -0.31 13.16
CA TYR A 8 -10.48 -1.26 13.31
C TYR A 8 -9.17 -0.49 13.45
N HIS A 9 -8.74 -0.30 14.70
CA HIS A 9 -7.63 0.57 15.07
C HIS A 9 -7.84 1.99 14.51
N ASP A 10 -6.95 2.46 13.62
CA ASP A 10 -7.01 3.81 13.05
C ASP A 10 -7.88 3.88 11.78
N VAL A 11 -8.53 2.77 11.39
CA VAL A 11 -9.35 2.69 10.18
C VAL A 11 -10.84 2.66 10.52
N GLN A 12 -11.57 3.65 10.01
CA GLN A 12 -13.02 3.72 10.07
C GLN A 12 -13.60 3.33 8.72
N LEU A 13 -14.42 2.28 8.71
CA LEU A 13 -15.13 1.83 7.51
C LEU A 13 -16.62 2.15 7.59
N TYR A 14 -17.14 2.60 6.46
CA TYR A 14 -18.56 2.75 6.21
C TYR A 14 -19.09 1.56 5.39
N GLU A 15 -20.41 1.41 5.37
CA GLU A 15 -21.09 0.36 4.60
C GLU A 15 -20.68 0.37 3.12
N SER A 16 -20.45 1.57 2.56
CA SER A 16 -19.96 1.75 1.19
C SER A 16 -18.58 1.14 0.96
N ASP A 17 -17.67 1.23 1.94
CA ASP A 17 -16.31 0.71 1.84
C ASP A 17 -16.31 -0.82 1.92
N VAL A 18 -17.07 -1.37 2.86
CA VAL A 18 -17.22 -2.83 3.02
C VAL A 18 -17.84 -3.46 1.77
N ALA A 19 -18.81 -2.78 1.16
CA ALA A 19 -19.46 -3.23 -0.07
C ALA A 19 -18.53 -3.25 -1.30
N LEU A 20 -17.31 -2.69 -1.23
CA LEU A 20 -16.31 -2.75 -2.32
C LEU A 20 -15.64 -4.12 -2.43
N PHE A 21 -15.56 -4.87 -1.31
CA PHE A 21 -15.08 -6.25 -1.33
C PHE A 21 -16.11 -7.22 -1.92
N GLU A 22 -17.38 -6.82 -1.99
CA GLU A 22 -18.45 -7.60 -2.59
C GLU A 22 -18.56 -7.30 -4.10
N GLY A 23 -18.10 -8.24 -4.92
CA GLY A 23 -18.24 -8.20 -6.38
C GLY A 23 -17.09 -7.50 -7.12
N GLN A 24 -17.40 -7.01 -8.32
CA GLN A 24 -16.45 -6.48 -9.30
C GLN A 24 -16.27 -4.96 -9.14
N LYS A 25 -15.85 -4.51 -7.96
CA LYS A 25 -15.72 -3.09 -7.62
C LYS A 25 -14.27 -2.71 -7.32
N TRP A 26 -13.94 -1.47 -7.65
CA TRP A 26 -12.65 -0.86 -7.31
C TRP A 26 -12.59 -0.62 -5.81
N LEU A 27 -11.45 -0.93 -5.20
CA LEU A 27 -11.20 -0.54 -3.81
C LEU A 27 -10.85 0.95 -3.76
N ASN A 28 -11.32 1.64 -2.72
CA ASN A 28 -10.91 3.00 -2.40
C ASN A 28 -9.80 3.00 -1.34
N ASP A 29 -9.35 4.20 -0.95
CA ASP A 29 -8.32 4.40 0.06
C ASP A 29 -8.64 3.66 1.37
N ASN A 30 -9.86 3.82 1.90
CA ASN A 30 -10.28 3.21 3.16
C ASN A 30 -10.27 1.68 3.12
N ALA A 31 -10.74 1.08 2.04
CA ALA A 31 -10.74 -0.36 1.86
C ALA A 31 -9.32 -0.93 1.77
N ILE A 32 -8.43 -0.25 1.02
CA ILE A 32 -7.01 -0.63 0.95
C ILE A 32 -6.37 -0.50 2.34
N ASN A 33 -6.56 0.65 3.00
CA ASN A 33 -5.99 0.94 4.31
C ASN A 33 -6.44 -0.07 5.37
N PHE A 34 -7.72 -0.46 5.37
CA PHE A 34 -8.22 -1.50 6.28
C PHE A 34 -7.39 -2.78 6.21
N TYR A 35 -7.15 -3.30 5.00
CA TYR A 35 -6.42 -4.57 4.88
C TYR A 35 -4.93 -4.40 5.17
N LEU A 36 -4.33 -3.26 4.82
CA LEU A 36 -2.97 -2.94 5.22
C LEU A 36 -2.84 -2.87 6.75
N GLN A 37 -3.79 -2.25 7.43
CA GLN A 37 -3.82 -2.22 8.90
C GLN A 37 -4.04 -3.62 9.48
N TYR A 38 -4.89 -4.44 8.87
CA TYR A 38 -5.05 -5.83 9.29
C TYR A 38 -3.72 -6.60 9.20
N ILE A 39 -2.94 -6.45 8.11
CA ILE A 39 -1.61 -7.02 7.98
C ILE A 39 -0.66 -6.48 9.05
N THR A 40 -0.68 -5.16 9.30
CA THR A 40 0.13 -4.50 10.34
C THR A 40 -0.09 -5.14 11.72
N GLN A 41 -1.34 -5.45 12.06
CA GLN A 41 -1.71 -5.96 13.39
C GLN A 41 -1.51 -7.46 13.55
N THR A 42 -1.53 -8.22 12.45
CA THR A 42 -1.61 -9.69 12.52
C THR A 42 -0.39 -10.43 11.97
N ILE A 43 0.41 -9.78 11.11
CA ILE A 43 1.49 -10.41 10.36
C ILE A 43 2.79 -9.60 10.48
N ALA A 44 2.70 -8.27 10.36
CA ALA A 44 3.87 -7.43 10.16
C ALA A 44 4.80 -7.40 11.39
N PRO A 45 6.10 -7.71 11.22
CA PRO A 45 7.12 -7.37 12.20
C PRO A 45 7.17 -5.86 12.47
N SER A 46 7.71 -5.47 13.63
CA SER A 46 7.73 -4.07 14.08
C SER A 46 8.57 -3.14 13.19
N ASP A 47 9.48 -3.67 12.39
CA ASP A 47 10.32 -2.95 11.43
C ASP A 47 9.73 -2.96 9.99
N VAL A 48 8.52 -3.47 9.80
CA VAL A 48 7.72 -3.29 8.59
C VAL A 48 6.74 -2.13 8.77
N LEU A 49 6.57 -1.33 7.73
CA LEU A 49 5.61 -0.25 7.65
C LEU A 49 4.72 -0.45 6.42
N LEU A 50 3.42 -0.58 6.63
CA LEU A 50 2.42 -0.51 5.57
C LEU A 50 1.76 0.87 5.65
N ILE A 51 1.95 1.69 4.62
CA ILE A 51 1.55 3.10 4.67
C ILE A 51 0.09 3.25 4.25
N ASP A 52 -0.67 4.01 5.03
CA ASP A 52 -2.02 4.45 4.68
C ASP A 52 -2.01 5.29 3.38
N PRO A 53 -2.86 4.98 2.37
CA PRO A 53 -3.02 5.82 1.18
C PRO A 53 -3.22 7.32 1.48
N ALA A 54 -3.93 7.68 2.55
CA ALA A 54 -4.13 9.06 2.97
C ALA A 54 -2.82 9.72 3.43
N VAL A 55 -1.91 8.97 4.06
CA VAL A 55 -0.56 9.44 4.41
C VAL A 55 0.29 9.66 3.16
N VAL A 56 0.17 8.80 2.15
CA VAL A 56 0.85 9.02 0.84
C VAL A 56 0.33 10.30 0.18
N SER A 57 -0.98 10.55 0.25
CA SER A 57 -1.58 11.79 -0.25
C SER A 57 -1.09 13.02 0.53
N CYS A 58 -1.03 12.95 1.86
CA CYS A 58 -0.45 13.99 2.72
C CYS A 58 1.00 14.32 2.31
N LEU A 59 1.85 13.30 2.18
CA LEU A 59 3.24 13.43 1.74
C LEU A 59 3.37 14.15 0.38
N LEU A 60 2.45 13.90 -0.55
CA LEU A 60 2.52 14.43 -1.91
C LEU A 60 1.98 15.84 -2.08
N TYR A 61 1.04 16.26 -1.23
CA TYR A 61 0.24 17.46 -1.48
C TYR A 61 0.09 18.41 -0.29
N GLN A 62 0.46 17.98 0.92
CA GLN A 62 0.32 18.78 2.14
C GLN A 62 1.65 19.07 2.81
N CYS A 63 2.69 18.26 2.60
CA CYS A 63 4.04 18.60 3.06
C CYS A 63 4.66 19.68 2.16
N GLU A 64 4.81 20.88 2.69
CA GLU A 64 5.37 22.04 1.99
C GLU A 64 6.79 22.35 2.43
N ASP A 65 7.13 22.15 3.71
CA ASP A 65 8.43 22.48 4.29
C ASP A 65 9.07 21.36 5.12
N GLU A 66 10.33 21.56 5.54
CA GLU A 66 11.11 20.55 6.26
C GLU A 66 10.44 20.08 7.56
N GLU A 67 9.66 20.93 8.24
CA GLU A 67 9.00 20.57 9.48
C GLU A 67 7.84 19.60 9.22
N ASP A 68 7.03 19.83 8.18
CA ASP A 68 5.97 18.89 7.78
C ASP A 68 6.54 17.48 7.53
N PHE A 69 7.66 17.41 6.80
CA PHE A 69 8.32 16.14 6.53
C PHE A 69 8.90 15.51 7.81
N LYS A 70 9.43 16.30 8.74
CA LYS A 70 9.93 15.80 10.04
C LYS A 70 8.80 15.20 10.87
N GLU A 71 7.70 15.92 11.01
CA GLU A 71 6.52 15.47 11.75
C GLU A 71 5.96 14.18 11.15
N LEU A 72 5.82 14.12 9.82
CA LEU A 72 5.33 12.94 9.13
C LEU A 72 6.28 11.73 9.31
N ALA A 73 7.59 11.94 9.17
CA ALA A 73 8.57 10.86 9.36
C ALA A 73 8.60 10.36 10.82
N ALA A 74 8.39 11.26 11.79
CA ALA A 74 8.30 10.92 13.20
C ALA A 74 7.03 10.11 13.50
N GLY A 75 5.86 10.53 12.99
CA GLY A 75 4.59 9.80 13.13
C GLY A 75 4.64 8.39 12.54
N LEU A 76 5.37 8.21 11.44
CA LEU A 76 5.61 6.90 10.82
C LEU A 76 6.67 6.04 11.54
N CYS A 77 7.30 6.57 12.59
CA CYS A 77 8.47 5.95 13.24
C CYS A 77 9.55 5.51 12.23
N LEU A 78 9.73 6.27 11.14
CA LEU A 78 10.41 5.81 9.92
C LEU A 78 11.88 5.40 10.15
N LYS A 79 12.54 5.95 11.18
CA LYS A 79 13.90 5.55 11.59
C LYS A 79 14.02 4.06 11.93
N SER A 80 12.96 3.47 12.47
CA SER A 80 12.93 2.07 12.91
C SER A 80 12.55 1.06 11.83
N LYS A 81 12.16 1.52 10.63
CA LYS A 81 11.52 0.69 9.60
C LYS A 81 12.52 0.21 8.55
N ARG A 82 12.66 -1.10 8.37
CA ARG A 82 13.51 -1.69 7.33
C ARG A 82 12.77 -1.84 6.01
N ILE A 83 11.48 -2.17 6.07
CA ILE A 83 10.61 -2.34 4.91
C ILE A 83 9.47 -1.33 4.97
N CYS A 84 9.22 -0.65 3.86
CA CYS A 84 8.04 0.19 3.68
C CYS A 84 7.26 -0.24 2.44
N LEU A 85 5.98 -0.55 2.61
CA LEU A 85 5.03 -0.91 1.56
C LEU A 85 4.09 0.28 1.36
N ILE A 86 4.15 0.88 0.18
CA ILE A 86 3.58 2.20 -0.10
C ILE A 86 2.56 2.03 -1.24
N PRO A 87 1.26 2.18 -0.98
CA PRO A 87 0.25 2.20 -2.03
C PRO A 87 0.51 3.34 -3.00
N VAL A 88 0.43 3.04 -4.30
CA VAL A 88 0.60 4.02 -5.38
C VAL A 88 -0.73 4.19 -6.07
N SER A 89 -1.15 5.45 -6.16
CA SER A 89 -2.33 5.89 -6.89
C SER A 89 -1.90 6.82 -8.02
N ASP A 90 -2.61 6.79 -9.14
CA ASP A 90 -2.53 7.79 -10.22
C ASP A 90 -3.25 9.11 -9.91
N ASN A 91 -3.93 9.23 -8.76
CA ASN A 91 -4.58 10.46 -8.36
C ASN A 91 -3.57 11.62 -8.23
N ASP A 92 -3.81 12.70 -8.94
CA ASP A 92 -2.90 13.84 -9.09
C ASP A 92 -3.25 15.05 -8.21
N ARG A 93 -4.27 14.94 -7.34
CA ARG A 93 -4.72 16.03 -6.45
C ARG A 93 -5.35 15.55 -5.14
N LEU A 94 -5.39 16.42 -4.13
CA LEU A 94 -6.13 16.18 -2.89
C LEU A 94 -7.63 16.00 -3.17
N GLY A 95 -8.21 14.94 -2.59
CA GLY A 95 -9.63 14.60 -2.77
C GLY A 95 -10.02 14.17 -4.19
N GLY A 96 -9.04 13.92 -5.08
CA GLY A 96 -9.30 13.32 -6.38
C GLY A 96 -9.58 11.82 -6.29
N GLU A 97 -9.93 11.23 -7.43
CA GLU A 97 -10.20 9.80 -7.56
C GLU A 97 -9.02 9.12 -8.24
N SER A 98 -8.69 7.90 -7.79
CA SER A 98 -7.72 7.05 -8.47
C SER A 98 -8.41 6.17 -9.50
N SER A 99 -7.82 6.06 -10.68
CA SER A 99 -8.24 5.08 -11.69
C SER A 99 -7.45 3.77 -11.62
N HIS A 100 -6.25 3.80 -11.02
CA HIS A 100 -5.41 2.63 -10.89
C HIS A 100 -4.53 2.61 -9.64
N TRP A 101 -4.45 1.44 -9.02
CA TRP A 101 -3.65 1.17 -7.83
C TRP A 101 -2.49 0.23 -8.15
N SER A 102 -1.32 0.54 -7.60
CA SER A 102 -0.14 -0.33 -7.64
C SER A 102 0.63 -0.22 -6.31
N LEU A 103 1.73 -0.96 -6.16
CA LEU A 103 2.48 -1.04 -4.89
C LEU A 103 3.95 -0.71 -5.09
N LEU A 104 4.48 0.17 -4.25
CA LEU A 104 5.90 0.50 -4.16
C LEU A 104 6.49 -0.08 -2.88
N LEU A 105 7.55 -0.86 -3.02
CA LEU A 105 8.34 -1.41 -1.92
C LEU A 105 9.63 -0.60 -1.80
N TYR A 106 9.92 -0.11 -0.60
CA TYR A 106 11.24 0.37 -0.20
C TYR A 106 11.89 -0.63 0.76
N CYS A 107 13.06 -1.15 0.41
CA CYS A 107 13.85 -2.08 1.21
C CYS A 107 15.32 -1.96 0.80
N ASP A 108 16.23 -1.99 1.77
CA ASP A 108 17.69 -1.91 1.54
C ASP A 108 18.07 -0.76 0.58
N GLU A 109 17.55 0.45 0.82
CA GLU A 109 17.81 1.66 0.02
C GLU A 109 17.36 1.58 -1.45
N ASN A 110 16.58 0.56 -1.81
CA ASN A 110 16.11 0.34 -3.16
C ASN A 110 14.58 0.39 -3.23
N PHE A 111 14.07 0.93 -4.34
CA PHE A 111 12.64 0.89 -4.66
C PHE A 111 12.33 -0.18 -5.70
N LYS A 112 11.29 -0.97 -5.44
CA LYS A 112 10.69 -1.91 -6.39
C LYS A 112 9.22 -1.58 -6.58
N HIS A 113 8.78 -1.44 -7.82
CA HIS A 113 7.39 -1.13 -8.16
C HIS A 113 6.70 -2.35 -8.77
N PHE A 114 5.59 -2.75 -8.17
CA PHE A 114 4.75 -3.86 -8.58
C PHE A 114 3.44 -3.29 -9.10
N ASP A 115 3.16 -3.55 -10.38
CA ASP A 115 2.00 -3.00 -11.07
C ASP A 115 1.25 -4.13 -11.79
N SER A 116 0.00 -4.37 -11.40
CA SER A 116 -0.85 -5.40 -12.00
C SER A 116 -1.34 -5.03 -13.40
N ILE A 117 -1.15 -3.78 -13.82
CA ILE A 117 -1.28 -3.31 -15.21
C ILE A 117 0.06 -2.66 -15.57
N SER A 118 1.01 -3.48 -16.00
CA SER A 118 2.41 -3.10 -16.20
C SER A 118 2.62 -1.72 -16.82
N GLY A 119 3.22 -0.82 -16.03
CA GLY A 119 3.67 0.51 -16.46
C GLY A 119 2.65 1.63 -16.32
N CYS A 120 1.41 1.34 -15.92
CA CYS A 120 0.35 2.33 -15.74
C CYS A 120 0.72 3.39 -14.69
N ASN A 121 1.25 2.94 -13.53
CA ASN A 121 1.59 3.82 -12.41
C ASN A 121 3.08 4.20 -12.32
N LYS A 122 3.87 3.96 -13.37
CA LYS A 122 5.33 4.19 -13.37
C LYS A 122 5.73 5.62 -12.99
N ASN A 123 4.99 6.63 -13.45
CA ASN A 123 5.28 8.02 -13.11
C ASN A 123 4.85 8.36 -11.69
N SER A 124 3.69 7.86 -11.26
CA SER A 124 3.17 8.00 -9.88
C SER A 124 4.13 7.38 -8.87
N ALA A 125 4.62 6.17 -9.13
CA ALA A 125 5.57 5.46 -8.28
C ALA A 125 6.89 6.26 -8.11
N ARG A 126 7.43 6.83 -9.19
CA ARG A 126 8.63 7.68 -9.13
C ARG A 126 8.40 8.98 -8.37
N ARG A 127 7.22 9.57 -8.52
CA ARG A 127 6.84 10.79 -7.81
C ARG A 127 6.79 10.52 -6.30
N ILE A 128 6.12 9.44 -5.89
CA ILE A 128 6.05 9.00 -4.48
C ILE A 128 7.45 8.69 -3.95
N ALA A 129 8.25 7.91 -4.70
CA ALA A 129 9.62 7.59 -4.30
C ALA A 129 10.47 8.84 -4.08
N ARG A 130 10.34 9.88 -4.92
CA ARG A 130 11.07 11.15 -4.73
C ARG A 130 10.69 11.84 -3.42
N SER A 131 9.39 11.95 -3.12
CA SER A 131 8.95 12.54 -1.84
C SER A 131 9.35 11.67 -0.64
N PHE A 132 9.31 10.34 -0.79
CA PHE A 132 9.74 9.42 0.26
C PHE A 132 11.25 9.52 0.54
N MET A 133 12.08 9.74 -0.48
CA MET A 133 13.51 10.00 -0.30
C MET A 133 13.79 11.27 0.50
N ARG A 134 12.93 12.30 0.39
CA ARG A 134 13.04 13.49 1.25
C ARG A 134 12.80 13.17 2.71
N LEU A 135 11.79 12.33 3.03
CA LEU A 135 11.58 11.83 4.40
C LEU A 135 12.84 11.12 4.92
N LEU A 136 13.40 10.20 4.12
CA LEU A 136 14.59 9.43 4.49
C LEU A 136 15.81 10.32 4.73
N LYS A 137 16.00 11.36 3.90
CA LYS A 137 17.07 12.34 4.05
C LYS A 137 16.95 13.15 5.34
N ILE A 138 15.74 13.63 5.63
CA ILE A 138 15.45 14.41 6.85
C ILE A 138 15.75 13.62 8.13
N ILE A 139 15.48 12.32 8.13
CA ILE A 139 15.79 11.46 9.28
C ILE A 139 17.21 10.91 9.29
N GLY A 140 18.07 11.34 8.35
CA GLY A 140 19.47 10.93 8.27
C GLY A 140 19.68 9.48 7.79
N ARG A 141 18.70 8.90 7.08
CA ARG A 141 18.79 7.56 6.49
C ARG A 141 19.17 7.58 5.01
N TYR A 142 19.42 8.75 4.46
CA TYR A 142 19.93 8.94 3.10
C TYR A 142 20.72 10.25 3.02
N ASP A 143 21.96 10.18 2.57
CA ASP A 143 22.87 11.32 2.38
C ASP A 143 23.10 11.64 0.89
N GLY A 144 22.55 10.83 -0.02
CA GLY A 144 22.69 11.02 -1.45
C GLY A 144 21.88 12.19 -2.01
N VAL A 145 22.09 12.44 -3.29
CA VAL A 145 21.35 13.48 -4.03
C VAL A 145 19.92 12.99 -4.30
N GLU A 146 18.90 13.81 -3.99
CA GLU A 146 17.47 13.48 -4.08
C GLU A 146 16.99 12.88 -5.41
N ASN A 147 17.77 12.96 -6.49
CA ASN A 147 17.41 12.42 -7.81
C ASN A 147 18.30 11.24 -8.25
N ASN A 148 19.21 10.75 -7.41
CA ASN A 148 20.08 9.62 -7.72
C ASN A 148 19.53 8.28 -7.19
N PHE A 149 18.21 8.14 -7.11
CA PHE A 149 17.55 6.88 -6.79
C PHE A 149 16.89 6.29 -8.05
N GLN A 150 16.71 4.98 -8.06
CA GLN A 150 15.99 4.29 -9.13
C GLN A 150 14.79 3.54 -8.55
N VAL A 151 13.67 3.61 -9.27
CA VAL A 151 12.53 2.73 -9.06
C VAL A 151 12.64 1.60 -10.08
N LYS A 152 12.89 0.38 -9.59
CA LYS A 152 12.95 -0.82 -10.42
C LYS A 152 11.54 -1.35 -10.63
N GLU A 153 11.08 -1.35 -11.87
CA GLU A 153 9.85 -2.04 -12.25
C GLU A 153 10.05 -3.56 -12.13
N VAL A 154 9.11 -4.23 -11.47
CA VAL A 154 9.10 -5.69 -11.34
C VAL A 154 8.35 -6.28 -12.53
N LEU A 155 9.10 -6.74 -13.52
CA LEU A 155 8.56 -7.20 -14.81
C LEU A 155 7.71 -8.46 -14.71
N ASP A 156 7.96 -9.27 -13.69
CA ASP A 156 7.28 -10.52 -13.34
C ASP A 156 6.20 -10.32 -12.26
N ALA A 157 5.77 -9.08 -12.01
CA ALA A 157 4.65 -8.82 -11.11
C ALA A 157 3.37 -9.50 -11.63
N PRO A 158 2.57 -10.16 -10.77
CA PRO A 158 1.29 -10.75 -11.15
C PRO A 158 0.38 -9.74 -11.85
N GLN A 159 -0.09 -10.08 -13.05
CA GLN A 159 -0.94 -9.20 -13.87
C GLN A 159 -2.41 -9.51 -13.69
N GLN A 160 -3.24 -8.48 -13.51
CA GLN A 160 -4.69 -8.63 -13.43
C GLN A 160 -5.29 -8.97 -14.80
N GLN A 161 -6.36 -9.76 -14.80
CA GLN A 161 -7.07 -10.16 -16.02
C GLN A 161 -8.43 -9.46 -16.18
N ASN A 162 -8.72 -8.50 -15.32
CA ASN A 162 -9.96 -7.71 -15.32
C ASN A 162 -9.65 -6.23 -15.07
N SER A 163 -10.68 -5.38 -15.03
CA SER A 163 -10.53 -3.94 -14.89
C SER A 163 -10.68 -3.42 -13.46
N TYR A 164 -10.84 -4.27 -12.45
CA TYR A 164 -11.30 -3.83 -11.12
C TYR A 164 -10.49 -4.35 -9.92
N ASP A 165 -9.55 -5.27 -10.14
CA ASP A 165 -8.79 -5.89 -9.06
C ASP A 165 -7.48 -5.20 -8.70
N CYS A 166 -7.08 -4.10 -9.33
CA CYS A 166 -5.79 -3.43 -9.04
C CYS A 166 -5.56 -3.22 -7.53
N GLY A 167 -6.55 -2.70 -6.80
CA GLY A 167 -6.48 -2.56 -5.34
C GLY A 167 -6.36 -3.88 -4.58
N MET A 168 -6.98 -4.97 -5.08
CA MET A 168 -6.81 -6.31 -4.50
C MET A 168 -5.38 -6.85 -4.72
N TYR A 169 -4.79 -6.61 -5.88
CA TYR A 169 -3.39 -6.97 -6.13
C TYR A 169 -2.45 -6.21 -5.20
N VAL A 170 -2.70 -4.91 -4.94
CA VAL A 170 -1.91 -4.12 -3.96
C VAL A 170 -1.92 -4.75 -2.57
N ILE A 171 -3.10 -5.04 -2.02
CA ILE A 171 -3.20 -5.55 -0.64
C ILE A 171 -2.64 -6.98 -0.50
N LEU A 172 -2.78 -7.82 -1.54
CA LEU A 172 -2.25 -9.19 -1.53
C LEU A 172 -0.75 -9.24 -1.79
N LEU A 173 -0.20 -8.33 -2.61
CA LEU A 173 1.24 -8.16 -2.75
C LEU A 173 1.87 -7.68 -1.44
N ALA A 174 1.22 -6.73 -0.76
CA ALA A 174 1.65 -6.25 0.54
C ALA A 174 1.65 -7.37 1.58
N GLU A 175 0.61 -8.22 1.62
CA GLU A 175 0.57 -9.40 2.48
C GLU A 175 1.71 -10.38 2.15
N PHE A 176 1.88 -10.73 0.87
CA PHE A 176 2.92 -11.64 0.42
C PHE A 176 4.31 -11.17 0.84
N LEU A 177 4.66 -9.91 0.53
CA LEU A 177 5.97 -9.34 0.83
C LEU A 177 6.21 -9.24 2.35
N THR A 178 5.17 -8.93 3.13
CA THR A 178 5.25 -8.91 4.60
C THR A 178 5.53 -10.30 5.16
N ARG A 179 4.76 -11.32 4.74
CA ARG A 179 4.97 -12.71 5.16
C ARG A 179 6.33 -13.24 4.72
N GLN A 180 6.78 -12.87 3.53
CA GLN A 180 8.10 -13.25 3.02
C GLN A 180 9.20 -12.68 3.91
N TYR A 181 9.09 -11.41 4.29
CA TYR A 181 10.04 -10.79 5.21
C TYR A 181 10.00 -11.41 6.62
N ALA A 182 8.81 -11.80 7.10
CA ALA A 182 8.64 -12.50 8.36
C ALA A 182 9.14 -13.96 8.35
N GLY A 183 9.63 -14.47 7.20
CA GLY A 183 10.14 -15.84 7.07
C GLY A 183 9.07 -16.91 6.85
N GLU A 184 7.82 -16.53 6.57
CA GLU A 184 6.71 -17.49 6.41
C GLU A 184 6.57 -18.04 4.97
N MET A 185 7.27 -17.46 3.99
CA MET A 185 7.05 -17.73 2.56
C MET A 185 8.23 -18.42 1.84
N GLU A 186 9.16 -19.07 2.55
CA GLU A 186 10.40 -19.62 1.96
C GLU A 186 10.19 -20.52 0.72
N LYS A 187 9.06 -21.22 0.61
CA LYS A 187 8.76 -22.16 -0.48
C LYS A 187 7.69 -21.68 -1.46
N MET A 188 7.10 -20.49 -1.25
CA MET A 188 5.99 -20.01 -2.06
C MET A 188 6.41 -18.83 -2.91
N SER A 189 6.29 -18.97 -4.24
CA SER A 189 6.52 -17.86 -5.16
C SER A 189 5.33 -16.90 -5.19
N MET A 190 5.60 -15.66 -5.57
CA MET A 190 4.59 -14.61 -5.73
C MET A 190 3.52 -14.99 -6.75
N GLU A 191 3.93 -15.56 -7.89
CA GLU A 191 3.05 -16.03 -8.97
C GLU A 191 2.05 -17.09 -8.49
N ILE A 192 2.49 -17.98 -7.59
CA ILE A 192 1.61 -19.00 -7.02
C ILE A 192 0.69 -18.36 -5.97
N PHE A 193 1.16 -17.39 -5.18
CA PHE A 193 0.37 -16.74 -4.14
C PHE A 193 -0.73 -15.83 -4.71
N LEU A 194 -0.45 -15.09 -5.79
CA LEU A 194 -1.36 -14.15 -6.43
C LEU A 194 -1.77 -14.64 -7.83
N THR A 195 -2.78 -15.51 -7.89
CA THR A 195 -3.50 -15.82 -9.14
C THR A 195 -4.85 -15.10 -9.17
N PRO A 196 -5.46 -14.86 -10.35
CA PRO A 196 -6.79 -14.25 -10.46
C PRO A 196 -7.88 -14.98 -9.65
N GLU A 197 -7.80 -16.31 -9.56
CA GLU A 197 -8.74 -17.12 -8.77
C GLU A 197 -8.55 -16.87 -7.28
N LYS A 198 -7.30 -16.78 -6.80
CA LYS A 198 -6.99 -16.45 -5.41
C LYS A 198 -7.41 -15.03 -5.06
N VAL A 199 -7.21 -14.06 -5.96
CA VAL A 199 -7.67 -12.67 -5.81
C VAL A 199 -9.19 -12.63 -5.62
N THR A 200 -9.94 -13.32 -6.49
CA THR A 200 -11.39 -13.43 -6.40
C THR A 200 -11.83 -14.11 -5.10
N GLY A 201 -11.15 -15.20 -4.71
CA GLY A 201 -11.40 -15.89 -3.45
C GLY A 201 -11.11 -15.03 -2.22
N MET A 202 -10.10 -14.16 -2.29
CA MET A 202 -9.73 -13.24 -1.22
C MET A 202 -10.75 -12.13 -1.02
N ARG A 203 -11.40 -11.62 -2.07
CA ARG A 203 -12.55 -10.70 -1.93
C ARG A 203 -13.60 -11.28 -0.98
N LEU A 204 -14.02 -12.52 -1.21
CA LEU A 204 -15.00 -13.21 -0.37
C LEU A 204 -14.50 -13.47 1.05
N ARG A 205 -13.21 -13.78 1.22
CA ARG A 205 -12.60 -13.99 2.55
C ARG A 205 -12.54 -12.70 3.35
N ILE A 206 -12.18 -11.58 2.71
CA ILE A 206 -12.14 -10.26 3.36
C ILE A 206 -13.55 -9.83 3.76
N SER A 207 -14.56 -10.02 2.90
CA SER A 207 -15.95 -9.76 3.28
C SER A 207 -16.41 -10.57 4.50
N LYS A 208 -15.96 -11.83 4.62
CA LYS A 208 -16.24 -12.66 5.82
C LYS A 208 -15.46 -12.18 7.05
N LEU A 209 -14.20 -11.78 6.88
CA LEU A 209 -13.38 -11.20 7.93
C LEU A 209 -14.03 -9.93 8.50
N LEU A 210 -14.48 -9.03 7.63
CA LEU A 210 -15.17 -7.80 8.02
C LEU A 210 -16.42 -8.09 8.85
N LYS A 211 -17.24 -9.07 8.45
CA LYS A 211 -18.42 -9.50 9.22
C LYS A 211 -18.03 -10.03 10.61
N LYS A 212 -16.96 -10.81 10.70
CA LYS A 212 -16.45 -11.33 11.98
C LYS A 212 -15.91 -10.23 12.90
N LEU A 213 -15.28 -9.19 12.35
CA LEU A 213 -14.74 -8.07 13.14
C LEU A 213 -15.84 -7.10 13.63
N GLN A 214 -17.07 -7.23 13.14
CA GLN A 214 -18.23 -6.45 13.58
C GLN A 214 -18.98 -7.08 14.76
N GLU A 215 -18.70 -8.35 15.06
CA GLU A 215 -19.24 -9.10 16.21
C GLU A 215 -18.45 -8.81 17.49
#